data_AF-A0A183N820-F1
#
_entry.id   AF-A0A183N820-F1
#
_cell.length_a   1.000
_cell.length_b   1.000
_cell.length_c   1.000
_cell.angle_alpha   90.00
_cell.angle_beta   90.00
_cell.angle_gamma   90.00
#
_symmetry.space_group_name_H-M   'P 1'
#
loop_
_entity.id
_entity.type
_entity.pdbx_description
1 polymer ?
#
loop_
_entity_poly.entity_id
_entity_poly.type
_entity_poly.pdbx_seq_one_letter_code
_entity_poly.pdbx_strand_id
1 'polypeptide(L)'
;MEDVRTRRGADIASDHHLVVTNLKLKLKKNWTTGQTALQRFNTAFLRDTDKLNELNIALTNRFYALQDLLKEEETTMEDNWKGIKEALTSTCQEVLGFKKHHHKEWISIEILDKIKERKNKKAAINNSRTRAEKVQAQAEYIEANKQVKRSIRADKKKYVEELATTAEKAAREGNLKQLYDTTKKLSGKYSKPERPVKDKEGKPITEIQQQRNRWEELLNRSAPMNPTDIEAAHTDLPIDVNPPTTEEIRMAIRQIKSAKAAGPDNIPAEALKDQIAALRIIVEQSVG
;
A
#
# COMPACT_ATOMS: atom_id res chain seq x y z
N MET A 1 -3.70 -34.33 15.77
CA MET A 1 -2.96 -34.20 17.04
C MET A 1 -2.84 -35.62 17.54
N GLU A 2 -1.71 -36.27 17.29
CA GLU A 2 -1.53 -37.69 17.56
C GLU A 2 -0.34 -37.82 18.51
N ASP A 3 -0.54 -38.56 19.61
CA ASP A 3 0.43 -38.80 20.68
C ASP A 3 0.65 -37.61 21.65
N VAL A 4 -0.25 -37.51 22.63
CA VAL A 4 -0.12 -36.66 23.83
C VAL A 4 0.35 -37.56 24.98
N ARG A 5 1.52 -37.28 25.54
CA ARG A 5 2.06 -38.03 26.69
C ARG A 5 2.35 -37.10 27.85
N THR A 6 1.77 -37.41 29.00
CA THR A 6 2.11 -36.77 30.27
C THR A 6 3.41 -37.37 30.80
N ARG A 7 4.45 -36.54 31.00
CA ARG A 7 5.71 -36.98 31.60
C ARG A 7 5.82 -36.45 33.03
N ARG A 8 6.21 -37.31 33.96
CA ARG A 8 6.60 -36.90 35.31
C ARG A 8 8.02 -36.34 35.25
N GLY A 9 8.18 -35.06 35.61
CA GLY A 9 9.47 -34.49 36.00
C GLY A 9 9.98 -33.32 35.15
N ALA A 10 9.87 -32.11 35.69
CA ALA A 10 11.05 -31.27 35.92
C ALA A 10 11.16 -31.12 37.44
N ASP A 11 12.36 -31.26 38.02
CA ASP A 11 12.61 -31.08 39.46
C ASP A 11 12.62 -29.59 39.79
N ILE A 12 11.43 -28.99 39.70
CA ILE A 12 11.11 -27.65 40.14
C ILE A 12 9.91 -27.86 41.04
N ALA A 13 10.02 -27.44 42.31
CA ALA A 13 8.98 -27.55 43.33
C ALA A 13 7.66 -26.88 42.89
N SER A 14 6.92 -27.58 42.04
CA SER A 14 5.69 -27.15 41.40
C SER A 14 4.88 -28.40 41.06
N ASP A 15 3.61 -28.35 41.40
CA ASP A 15 2.65 -29.46 41.40
C ASP A 15 2.19 -29.85 39.97
N HIS A 16 2.82 -29.26 38.95
CA HIS A 16 2.39 -29.33 37.56
C HIS A 16 3.10 -30.45 36.80
N HIS A 17 2.32 -31.27 36.09
CA HIS A 17 2.85 -32.32 35.21
C HIS A 17 3.10 -31.76 33.80
N LEU A 18 4.27 -32.07 33.22
CA LEU A 18 4.61 -31.67 31.86
C LEU A 18 3.83 -32.52 30.86
N VAL A 19 3.02 -31.88 30.03
CA VAL A 19 2.33 -32.52 28.92
C VAL A 19 3.11 -32.25 27.64
N VAL A 20 3.59 -33.31 27.01
CA VAL A 20 4.30 -33.24 25.73
C VAL A 20 3.38 -33.74 24.64
N THR A 21 3.26 -32.97 23.56
CA THR A 21 2.44 -33.34 22.39
C THR A 21 3.28 -33.29 21.13
N ASN A 22 3.16 -34.30 20.28
CA ASN A 22 3.75 -34.28 18.95
C ASN A 22 2.73 -33.71 17.95
N LEU A 23 3.09 -32.58 17.33
CA LEU A 23 2.22 -31.92 16.36
C LEU A 23 2.90 -31.89 14.98
N LYS A 24 2.27 -32.56 13.99
CA LYS A 24 2.68 -32.48 12.58
C LYS A 24 1.88 -31.39 11.88
N LEU A 25 2.45 -30.19 11.79
CA LEU A 25 1.86 -29.07 11.07
C LEU A 25 2.25 -29.12 9.59
N LYS A 26 1.27 -29.24 8.69
CA LYS A 26 1.45 -28.95 7.26
C LYS A 26 1.12 -27.47 7.02
N LEU A 27 2.12 -26.60 7.16
CA LEU A 27 1.96 -25.19 6.85
C LEU A 27 2.00 -25.00 5.33
N LYS A 28 0.96 -24.38 4.76
CA LYS A 28 0.99 -23.92 3.37
C LYS A 28 2.13 -22.91 3.25
N LYS A 29 3.11 -23.20 2.39
CA LYS A 29 4.15 -22.23 2.05
C LYS A 29 3.47 -21.11 1.27
N ASN A 30 3.21 -19.99 1.93
CA ASN A 30 2.85 -18.77 1.24
C ASN A 30 4.12 -18.32 0.52
N TRP A 31 4.26 -18.75 -0.73
CA TRP A 31 5.15 -18.07 -1.65
C TRP A 31 4.64 -16.63 -1.68
N THR A 32 5.40 -15.74 -1.06
CA THR A 32 5.43 -14.35 -1.48
C THR A 32 6.15 -14.41 -2.82
N THR A 33 5.45 -14.88 -3.87
CA THR A 33 5.81 -14.51 -5.23
C THR A 33 5.97 -13.02 -5.14
N GLY A 34 7.18 -12.53 -5.39
CA GLY A 34 7.56 -11.15 -5.17
C GLY A 34 6.75 -10.28 -6.11
N GLN A 35 5.50 -10.00 -5.75
CA GLN A 35 4.69 -9.01 -6.39
C GLN A 35 5.38 -7.72 -6.02
N THR A 36 6.25 -7.26 -6.93
CA THR A 36 6.94 -5.98 -6.86
C THR A 36 5.88 -5.00 -6.42
N ALA A 37 6.06 -4.39 -5.25
CA ALA A 37 5.10 -3.42 -4.74
C ALA A 37 4.86 -2.40 -5.85
N LEU A 38 3.65 -2.42 -6.43
CA LEU A 38 3.34 -1.63 -7.62
C LEU A 38 3.61 -0.17 -7.26
N GLN A 39 4.61 0.41 -7.93
CA GLN A 39 4.93 1.81 -7.74
C GLN A 39 3.83 2.62 -8.43
N ARG A 40 3.18 3.49 -7.65
CA ARG A 40 2.11 4.33 -8.15
C ARG A 40 2.69 5.41 -9.04
N PHE A 41 2.07 5.65 -10.19
CA PHE A 41 2.40 6.80 -11.04
C PHE A 41 2.03 8.13 -10.35
N ASN A 42 2.71 9.21 -10.73
CA ASN A 42 2.41 10.54 -10.21
C ASN A 42 1.23 11.19 -10.95
N THR A 43 -0.01 10.79 -10.60
CA THR A 43 -1.24 11.32 -11.22
C THR A 43 -1.49 12.81 -10.94
N ALA A 44 -0.68 13.46 -10.08
CA ALA A 44 -0.77 14.90 -9.90
C ALA A 44 -0.38 15.68 -11.17
N PHE A 45 0.51 15.13 -12.01
CA PHE A 45 0.88 15.74 -13.28
C PHE A 45 -0.26 15.76 -14.30
N LEU A 46 -1.30 14.94 -14.13
CA LEU A 46 -2.48 14.97 -14.99
C LEU A 46 -3.37 16.19 -14.73
N ARG A 47 -3.07 16.99 -13.71
CA ARG A 47 -3.71 18.31 -13.52
C ARG A 47 -3.06 19.40 -14.36
N ASP A 48 -1.85 19.16 -14.83
CA ASP A 48 -1.11 20.06 -15.71
C ASP A 48 -1.49 19.75 -17.16
N THR A 49 -2.03 20.76 -17.84
CA THR A 49 -2.53 20.64 -19.22
C THR A 49 -1.42 20.24 -20.20
N ASP A 50 -0.19 20.72 -19.99
CA ASP A 50 0.93 20.42 -20.89
C ASP A 50 1.36 18.96 -20.77
N LYS A 51 1.46 18.47 -19.53
CA LYS A 51 1.78 17.06 -19.25
C LYS A 51 0.69 16.10 -19.70
N LEU A 52 -0.57 16.51 -19.59
CA LEU A 52 -1.70 15.74 -20.09
C LEU A 52 -1.66 15.65 -21.63
N ASN A 53 -1.37 16.75 -22.32
CA ASN A 53 -1.22 16.75 -23.78
C ASN A 53 -0.03 15.87 -24.23
N GLU A 54 1.10 15.96 -23.54
CA GLU A 54 2.27 15.09 -23.78
C GLU A 54 1.91 13.61 -23.65
N LEU A 55 1.18 13.25 -22.59
CA LEU A 55 0.70 11.88 -22.39
C LEU A 55 -0.24 11.44 -23.52
N ASN A 56 -1.16 12.32 -23.93
CA ASN A 56 -2.11 12.00 -24.98
C ASN A 56 -1.43 11.74 -26.32
N ILE A 57 -0.47 12.59 -26.71
CA ILE A 57 0.28 12.44 -27.96
C ILE A 57 1.10 11.15 -27.93
N ALA A 58 1.82 10.90 -26.83
CA ALA A 58 2.65 9.70 -26.69
C ALA A 58 1.82 8.41 -26.74
N LEU A 59 0.66 8.38 -26.06
CA LEU A 59 -0.25 7.24 -26.09
C LEU A 59 -0.85 7.05 -27.49
N THR A 60 -1.30 8.14 -28.14
CA THR A 60 -1.87 8.09 -29.49
C THR A 60 -0.87 7.49 -30.48
N ASN A 61 0.36 7.97 -30.47
CA ASN A 61 1.42 7.46 -31.34
C ASN A 61 1.71 5.98 -31.09
N ARG A 62 1.76 5.55 -29.82
CA ARG A 62 1.97 4.14 -29.46
C ARG A 62 0.82 3.24 -29.86
N PHE A 63 -0.41 3.70 -29.72
CA PHE A 63 -1.58 2.94 -30.12
C PHE A 63 -1.68 2.80 -31.64
N TYR A 64 -1.34 3.82 -32.42
CA TYR A 64 -1.24 3.68 -33.88
C TYR A 64 -0.21 2.62 -34.28
N ALA A 65 0.99 2.65 -33.69
CA ALA A 65 2.01 1.64 -33.95
C ALA A 65 1.54 0.22 -33.54
N LEU A 66 0.85 0.10 -32.41
CA LEU A 66 0.27 -1.17 -31.96
C LEU A 66 -0.81 -1.68 -32.91
N GLN A 67 -1.66 -0.81 -33.44
CA GLN A 67 -2.73 -1.19 -34.36
C GLN A 67 -2.18 -1.78 -35.66
N ASP A 68 -1.09 -1.25 -36.18
CA ASP A 68 -0.47 -1.76 -37.40
C ASP A 68 0.14 -3.15 -37.16
N LEU A 69 0.81 -3.35 -36.03
CA LEU A 69 1.32 -4.68 -35.62
C LEU A 69 0.21 -5.71 -35.45
N LEU A 70 -0.91 -5.31 -34.85
CA LEU A 70 -2.08 -6.16 -34.60
C LEU A 70 -2.84 -6.56 -35.87
N LYS A 71 -2.63 -5.87 -37.00
CA LYS A 71 -3.19 -6.25 -38.31
C LYS A 71 -2.30 -7.25 -39.05
N GLU A 72 -1.02 -7.35 -38.70
CA GLU A 72 -0.03 -8.17 -39.39
C GLU A 72 0.19 -9.55 -38.74
N GLU A 73 -0.06 -9.70 -37.44
CA GLU A 73 0.08 -10.97 -36.70
C GLU A 73 -1.28 -11.58 -36.29
N GLU A 74 -1.38 -12.92 -36.37
CA GLU A 74 -2.48 -13.71 -35.79
C GLU A 74 -2.30 -13.79 -34.27
N THR A 75 -2.60 -12.70 -33.55
CA THR A 75 -2.39 -12.59 -32.10
C THR A 75 -3.60 -13.04 -31.29
N THR A 76 -3.35 -13.61 -30.12
CA THR A 76 -4.43 -13.97 -29.18
C THR A 76 -4.96 -12.73 -28.46
N MET A 77 -6.19 -12.80 -27.92
CA MET A 77 -6.75 -11.70 -27.11
C MET A 77 -5.87 -11.35 -25.91
N GLU A 78 -5.22 -12.35 -25.31
CA GLU A 78 -4.28 -12.15 -24.20
C GLU A 78 -3.03 -11.36 -24.63
N ASP A 79 -2.48 -11.65 -25.81
CA ASP A 79 -1.33 -10.94 -26.35
C ASP A 79 -1.68 -9.48 -26.70
N ASN A 80 -2.89 -9.28 -27.22
CA ASN A 80 -3.44 -7.96 -27.52
C ASN A 80 -3.58 -7.11 -26.25
N TRP A 81 -4.20 -7.68 -25.21
CA TRP A 81 -4.33 -7.02 -23.93
C TRP A 81 -2.97 -6.71 -23.30
N LYS A 82 -2.01 -7.63 -23.42
CA LYS A 82 -0.64 -7.42 -22.95
C LYS A 82 0.03 -6.24 -23.66
N GLY A 83 -0.10 -6.13 -24.98
CA GLY A 83 0.41 -5.00 -25.76
C GLY A 83 -0.21 -3.67 -25.33
N ILE A 84 -1.54 -3.62 -25.21
CA ILE A 84 -2.27 -2.44 -24.72
C ILE A 84 -1.80 -2.03 -23.32
N LYS A 85 -1.68 -3.00 -22.41
CA LYS A 85 -1.22 -2.78 -21.04
C LYS A 85 0.21 -2.25 -21.00
N GLU A 86 1.11 -2.81 -21.81
CA GLU A 86 2.50 -2.37 -21.91
C GLU A 86 2.60 -0.95 -22.48
N ALA A 87 1.84 -0.62 -23.52
CA ALA A 87 1.76 0.73 -24.07
C ALA A 87 1.24 1.75 -23.04
N LEU A 88 0.17 1.42 -22.31
CA LEU A 88 -0.36 2.30 -21.27
C LEU A 88 0.63 2.52 -20.12
N THR A 89 1.20 1.43 -19.59
CA THR A 89 2.07 1.50 -18.42
C THR A 89 3.44 2.11 -18.73
N SER A 90 4.04 1.82 -19.88
CA SER A 90 5.30 2.43 -20.33
C SER A 90 5.14 3.94 -20.55
N THR A 91 4.02 4.38 -21.15
CA THR A 91 3.79 5.81 -21.41
C THR A 91 3.51 6.57 -20.13
N CYS A 92 2.72 5.99 -19.23
CA CYS A 92 2.55 6.54 -17.89
C CYS A 92 3.89 6.65 -17.15
N GLN A 93 4.79 5.67 -17.30
CA GLN A 93 6.10 5.70 -16.68
C GLN A 93 6.99 6.82 -17.24
N GLU A 94 6.99 7.01 -18.56
CA GLU A 94 7.82 8.03 -19.21
C GLU A 94 7.34 9.45 -18.92
N VAL A 95 6.03 9.70 -19.03
CA VAL A 95 5.47 11.06 -18.93
C VAL A 95 5.19 11.45 -17.47
N LEU A 96 4.60 10.55 -16.68
CA LEU A 96 4.19 10.84 -15.30
C LEU A 96 5.27 10.47 -14.28
N GLY A 97 6.08 9.45 -14.60
CA GLY A 97 7.02 8.87 -13.64
C GLY A 97 6.34 8.26 -12.42
N PHE A 98 7.16 7.65 -11.55
CA PHE A 98 6.66 7.11 -10.29
C PHE A 98 6.56 8.19 -9.22
N LYS A 99 5.54 8.06 -8.38
CA LYS A 99 5.35 8.90 -7.21
C LYS A 99 6.54 8.69 -6.28
N LYS A 100 7.31 9.76 -6.07
CA LYS A 100 8.44 9.75 -5.13
C LYS A 100 7.91 9.50 -3.72
N HIS A 101 8.47 8.50 -3.05
CA HIS A 101 8.25 8.33 -1.63
C HIS A 101 9.03 9.42 -0.90
N HIS A 102 8.31 10.38 -0.32
CA HIS A 102 8.91 11.29 0.64
C HIS A 102 9.23 10.49 1.90
N HIS A 103 10.49 10.12 2.07
CA HIS A 103 10.98 9.71 3.38
C HIS A 103 10.94 10.91 4.32
N LYS A 104 10.91 10.65 5.63
CA LYS A 104 10.99 11.71 6.64
C LYS A 104 12.24 12.56 6.38
N GLU A 105 12.18 13.86 6.64
CA GLU A 105 13.28 14.83 6.37
C GLU A 105 14.64 14.37 6.92
N TRP A 106 14.65 13.63 8.03
CA TRP A 106 15.86 13.12 8.67
C TRP A 106 16.45 11.82 8.09
N ILE A 107 15.74 11.12 7.19
CA ILE A 107 16.24 9.86 6.62
C ILE A 107 17.15 10.19 5.44
N SER A 108 18.44 9.90 5.55
CA SER A 108 19.37 10.04 4.43
C SER A 108 19.24 8.92 3.39
N ILE A 109 19.72 9.19 2.18
CA ILE A 109 19.87 8.21 1.10
C ILE A 109 20.81 7.08 1.54
N GLU A 110 21.88 7.41 2.27
CA GLU A 110 22.84 6.43 2.78
C GLU A 110 22.18 5.40 3.72
N ILE A 111 21.22 5.81 4.56
CA ILE A 111 20.42 4.86 5.37
C ILE A 111 19.62 3.91 4.48
N LEU A 112 19.02 4.40 3.39
CA LEU A 112 18.24 3.57 2.49
C LEU A 112 19.10 2.49 1.83
N ASP A 113 20.31 2.84 1.40
CA ASP A 113 21.26 1.89 0.83
C ASP A 113 21.68 0.82 1.85
N LYS A 114 22.00 1.23 3.08
CA LYS A 114 22.30 0.27 4.17
C LYS A 114 21.10 -0.64 4.50
N ILE A 115 19.87 -0.14 4.41
CA ILE A 115 18.65 -0.95 4.59
C ILE A 115 18.51 -1.97 3.46
N LYS A 116 18.81 -1.58 2.22
CA LYS A 116 18.80 -2.47 1.05
C LYS A 116 19.85 -3.57 1.20
N GLU A 117 21.07 -3.21 1.58
CA GLU A 117 22.15 -4.16 1.84
C GLU A 117 21.79 -5.16 2.95
N ARG A 118 21.23 -4.67 4.07
CA ARG A 118 20.72 -5.53 5.15
C ARG A 118 19.64 -6.50 4.65
N LYS A 119 18.75 -6.07 3.73
CA LYS A 119 17.74 -6.95 3.13
C LYS A 119 18.39 -8.04 2.27
N ASN A 120 19.42 -7.71 1.48
CA ASN A 120 20.15 -8.69 0.69
C ASN A 120 20.83 -9.75 1.58
N LYS A 121 21.47 -9.32 2.68
CA LYS A 121 22.04 -10.22 3.70
C LYS A 121 20.97 -11.10 4.36
N LYS A 122 19.75 -10.58 4.54
CA LYS A 122 18.61 -11.38 5.02
C LYS A 122 18.17 -12.43 4.01
N ALA A 123 18.20 -12.12 2.71
CA ALA A 123 17.92 -13.09 1.65
C ALA A 123 18.97 -14.21 1.62
N ALA A 124 20.25 -13.89 1.83
CA ALA A 124 21.32 -14.90 1.93
C ALA A 124 21.06 -15.92 3.04
N ILE A 125 20.56 -15.50 4.22
CA ILE A 125 20.15 -16.42 5.30
C ILE A 125 19.01 -17.36 4.86
N ASN A 126 18.07 -16.86 4.08
CA ASN A 126 16.93 -17.67 3.63
C ASN A 126 17.33 -18.67 2.54
N ASN A 127 18.34 -18.34 1.74
CA ASN A 127 18.81 -19.14 0.61
C ASN A 127 19.97 -20.07 0.97
N SER A 128 20.55 -19.96 2.18
CA SER A 128 21.67 -20.81 2.64
C SER A 128 21.28 -22.29 2.63
N ARG A 129 22.13 -23.14 2.06
CA ARG A 129 21.86 -24.58 1.95
C ARG A 129 22.49 -25.38 3.08
N THR A 130 23.64 -24.93 3.58
CA THR A 130 24.36 -25.61 4.65
C THR A 130 24.25 -24.87 5.98
N ARG A 131 24.45 -25.58 7.09
CA ARG A 131 24.44 -24.97 8.44
C ARG A 131 25.56 -23.95 8.60
N ALA A 132 26.74 -24.19 8.02
CA ALA A 132 27.88 -23.28 8.09
C ALA A 132 27.61 -21.96 7.36
N GLU A 133 27.11 -22.02 6.11
CA GLU A 133 26.69 -20.84 5.35
C GLU A 133 25.65 -20.02 6.10
N LYS A 134 24.68 -20.70 6.73
CA LYS A 134 23.63 -20.01 7.49
C LYS A 134 24.19 -19.24 8.69
N VAL A 135 25.15 -19.82 9.42
CA VAL A 135 25.83 -19.16 10.55
C VAL A 135 26.59 -17.92 10.06
N GLN A 136 27.32 -18.04 8.96
CA GLN A 136 28.05 -16.92 8.37
C GLN A 136 27.13 -15.78 7.89
N ALA A 137 26.12 -16.10 7.09
CA ALA A 137 25.14 -15.13 6.61
C ALA A 137 24.38 -14.46 7.77
N GLN A 138 24.17 -15.20 8.87
CA GLN A 138 23.54 -14.67 10.06
C GLN A 138 24.43 -13.69 10.82
N ALA A 139 25.73 -13.96 10.94
CA ALA A 139 26.69 -13.02 11.49
C ALA A 139 26.74 -11.70 10.69
N GLU A 140 26.80 -11.80 9.37
CA GLU A 140 26.82 -10.64 8.46
C GLU A 140 25.54 -9.80 8.56
N TYR A 141 24.37 -10.45 8.63
CA TYR A 141 23.10 -9.77 8.84
C TYR A 141 23.05 -9.03 10.18
N ILE A 142 23.57 -9.65 11.26
CA ILE A 142 23.60 -9.03 12.60
C ILE A 142 24.42 -7.74 12.56
N GLU A 143 25.60 -7.76 11.96
CA GLU A 143 26.45 -6.58 11.86
C GLU A 143 25.82 -5.50 10.97
N ALA A 144 25.29 -5.85 9.80
CA ALA A 144 24.57 -4.90 8.95
C ALA A 144 23.34 -4.28 9.66
N ASN A 145 22.59 -5.08 10.42
CA ASN A 145 21.46 -4.59 11.20
C ASN A 145 21.89 -3.64 12.33
N LYS A 146 23.05 -3.88 12.95
CA LYS A 146 23.65 -2.99 13.94
C LYS A 146 24.05 -1.65 13.32
N GLN A 147 24.68 -1.68 12.15
CA GLN A 147 25.08 -0.48 11.40
C GLN A 147 23.87 0.35 10.95
N VAL A 148 22.82 -0.28 10.44
CA VAL A 148 21.55 0.39 10.10
C VAL A 148 20.96 1.06 11.35
N LYS A 149 20.87 0.35 12.48
CA LYS A 149 20.35 0.92 13.74
C LYS A 149 21.20 2.09 14.27
N ARG A 150 22.53 2.04 14.09
CA ARG A 150 23.44 3.12 14.48
C ARG A 150 23.24 4.34 13.58
N SER A 151 23.23 4.15 12.26
CA SER A 151 23.05 5.22 11.27
C SER A 151 21.70 5.92 11.46
N ILE A 152 20.61 5.16 11.64
CA ILE A 152 19.28 5.72 11.94
C ILE A 152 19.28 6.62 13.19
N ARG A 153 20.00 6.22 14.25
CA ARG A 153 20.11 7.02 15.46
C ARG A 153 20.96 8.27 15.25
N ALA A 154 22.06 8.15 14.50
CA ALA A 154 22.94 9.26 14.19
C ALA A 154 22.23 10.32 13.35
N ASP A 155 21.58 9.94 12.25
CA ASP A 155 20.88 10.89 11.37
C ASP A 155 19.71 11.57 12.08
N LYS A 156 18.94 10.81 12.88
CA LYS A 156 17.87 11.39 13.67
C LYS A 156 18.40 12.40 14.69
N LYS A 157 19.53 12.09 15.34
CA LYS A 157 20.18 13.01 16.29
C LYS A 157 20.65 14.27 15.57
N LYS A 158 21.38 14.11 14.46
CA LYS A 158 21.88 15.21 13.63
C LYS A 158 20.75 16.14 13.18
N TYR A 159 19.65 15.59 12.67
CA TYR A 159 18.49 16.38 12.26
C TYR A 159 17.85 17.17 13.41
N VAL A 160 17.74 16.56 14.60
CA VAL A 160 17.21 17.26 15.78
C VAL A 160 18.15 18.39 16.22
N GLU A 161 19.47 18.17 16.18
CA GLU A 161 20.48 19.20 16.47
C GLU A 161 20.44 20.35 15.45
N GLU A 162 20.30 20.06 14.16
CA GLU A 162 20.12 21.07 13.10
C GLU A 162 18.84 21.90 13.31
N LEU A 163 17.73 21.27 13.71
CA LEU A 163 16.51 22.00 14.05
C LEU A 163 16.67 22.87 15.30
N ALA A 164 17.37 22.37 16.32
CA ALA A 164 17.61 23.11 17.56
C ALA A 164 18.48 24.35 17.31
N THR A 165 19.59 24.19 16.58
CA THR A 165 20.47 25.30 16.19
C THR A 165 19.75 26.34 15.32
N THR A 166 18.86 25.89 14.42
CA THR A 166 18.01 26.79 13.64
C THR A 166 17.03 27.57 14.51
N ALA A 167 16.41 26.92 15.50
CA ALA A 167 15.52 27.59 16.46
C ALA A 167 16.28 28.62 17.30
N GLU A 168 17.46 28.27 17.82
CA GLU A 168 18.32 29.21 18.56
C GLU A 168 18.69 30.44 17.74
N LYS A 169 19.08 30.24 16.47
CA LYS A 169 19.40 31.34 15.56
C LYS A 169 18.19 32.24 15.33
N ALA A 170 17.02 31.66 15.04
CA ALA A 170 15.79 32.41 14.84
C ALA A 170 15.39 33.23 16.09
N ALA A 171 15.61 32.68 17.28
CA ALA A 171 15.38 33.40 18.53
C ALA A 171 16.32 34.60 18.69
N ARG A 172 17.61 34.44 18.38
CA ARG A 172 18.61 35.55 18.43
C ARG A 172 18.30 36.66 17.41
N GLU A 173 17.80 36.29 16.24
CA GLU A 173 17.44 37.23 15.17
C GLU A 173 16.04 37.85 15.33
N GLY A 174 15.26 37.42 16.34
CA GLY A 174 13.88 37.89 16.55
C GLY A 174 12.87 37.35 15.53
N ASN A 175 13.22 36.32 14.74
CA ASN A 175 12.33 35.70 13.75
C ASN A 175 11.35 34.72 14.43
N LEU A 176 10.30 35.28 15.04
CA LEU A 176 9.28 34.54 15.79
C LEU A 176 8.55 33.48 14.95
N LYS A 177 8.30 33.74 13.67
CA LYS A 177 7.61 32.80 12.78
C LYS A 177 8.44 31.52 12.59
N GLN A 178 9.71 31.67 12.24
CA GLN A 178 10.62 30.54 12.05
C GLN A 178 10.82 29.78 13.36
N LEU A 179 10.98 30.48 14.48
CA LEU A 179 11.10 29.88 15.81
C LEU A 179 9.88 29.02 16.17
N TYR A 180 8.67 29.54 15.94
CA TYR A 180 7.43 28.81 16.19
C TYR A 180 7.32 27.55 15.30
N ASP A 181 7.59 27.68 14.00
CA ASP A 181 7.51 26.58 13.05
C ASP A 181 8.53 25.47 13.39
N THR A 182 9.78 25.82 13.73
CA THR A 182 10.81 24.84 14.14
C THR A 182 10.47 24.18 15.47
N THR A 183 9.97 24.94 16.44
CA THR A 183 9.55 24.40 17.75
C THR A 183 8.39 23.43 17.59
N LYS A 184 7.42 23.77 16.73
CA LYS A 184 6.29 22.89 16.37
C LYS A 184 6.75 21.62 15.65
N LYS A 185 7.79 21.69 14.81
CA LYS A 185 8.41 20.50 14.19
C LYS A 185 9.09 19.61 15.26
N LEU A 186 9.80 20.21 16.23
CA LEU A 186 10.52 19.50 17.29
C LEU A 186 9.57 18.85 18.32
N SER A 187 8.50 19.54 18.71
CA SER A 187 7.53 19.05 19.71
C SER A 187 6.73 17.84 19.25
N GLY A 188 6.84 17.45 17.97
CA GLY A 188 6.09 16.35 17.39
C GLY A 188 4.60 16.66 17.24
N LYS A 189 3.84 15.67 16.75
CA LYS A 189 2.40 15.82 16.58
C LYS A 189 1.72 15.99 17.94
N TYR A 190 0.99 17.09 18.11
CA TYR A 190 -0.14 17.16 19.04
C TYR A 190 -0.96 15.87 18.89
N SER A 191 -0.98 15.04 19.93
CA SER A 191 -1.95 13.97 20.00
C SER A 191 -3.29 14.64 20.16
N LYS A 192 -4.23 14.34 19.27
CA LYS A 192 -5.63 14.65 19.56
C LYS A 192 -5.93 13.98 20.92
N PRO A 193 -6.58 14.65 21.88
CA PRO A 193 -7.23 13.91 22.94
C PRO A 193 -8.13 12.88 22.29
N GLU A 194 -8.16 11.65 22.81
CA GLU A 194 -9.14 10.65 22.38
C GLU A 194 -10.51 11.31 22.39
N ARG A 195 -11.27 11.16 21.30
CA ARG A 195 -12.65 11.66 21.27
C ARG A 195 -13.41 10.89 22.34
N PRO A 196 -13.89 11.54 23.41
CA PRO A 196 -14.59 10.81 24.47
C PRO A 196 -15.83 10.14 23.87
N VAL A 197 -16.12 8.91 24.30
CA VAL A 197 -17.35 8.20 23.92
C VAL A 197 -18.53 9.06 24.37
N LYS A 198 -19.54 9.22 23.52
CA LYS A 198 -20.72 10.01 23.84
C LYS A 198 -21.79 9.18 24.55
N ASP A 199 -22.48 9.78 25.50
CA ASP A 199 -23.72 9.23 26.07
C ASP A 199 -24.87 9.23 25.03
N LYS A 200 -26.09 8.90 25.45
CA LYS A 200 -27.26 8.82 24.55
C LYS A 200 -27.70 10.20 24.08
N GLU A 201 -27.41 11.21 24.89
CA GLU A 201 -27.73 12.62 24.71
C GLU A 201 -26.64 13.35 23.89
N GLY A 202 -25.57 12.66 23.51
CA GLY A 202 -24.49 13.16 22.67
C GLY A 202 -23.40 13.94 23.40
N LYS A 203 -23.39 13.94 24.74
CA LYS A 203 -22.36 14.56 25.58
C LYS A 203 -21.17 13.62 25.79
N PRO A 204 -19.94 14.16 25.86
CA PRO A 204 -18.73 13.36 26.06
C PRO A 204 -18.64 12.77 27.47
N ILE A 205 -18.44 11.47 27.57
CA ILE A 205 -18.20 10.73 28.81
C ILE A 205 -16.71 10.77 29.14
N THR A 206 -16.34 11.36 30.27
CA THR A 206 -14.94 11.51 30.70
C THR A 206 -14.48 10.38 31.64
N GLU A 207 -15.41 9.62 32.25
CA GLU A 207 -15.12 8.58 33.23
C GLU A 207 -14.97 7.18 32.59
N ILE A 208 -13.89 6.46 32.95
CA ILE A 208 -13.52 5.16 32.37
C ILE A 208 -14.59 4.08 32.59
N GLN A 209 -15.22 4.04 33.78
CA GLN A 209 -16.28 3.07 34.07
C GLN A 209 -17.52 3.31 33.21
N GLN A 210 -17.95 4.58 33.08
CA GLN A 210 -19.09 4.94 32.24
C GLN A 210 -18.81 4.66 30.76
N GLN A 211 -17.57 4.88 30.29
CA GLN A 211 -17.17 4.48 28.93
C GLN A 211 -17.24 2.97 28.73
N ARG A 212 -16.80 2.15 29.69
CA ARG A 212 -16.92 0.68 29.62
C ARG A 212 -18.38 0.24 29.54
N ASN A 213 -19.24 0.80 30.39
CA ASN A 213 -20.68 0.49 30.37
C ASN A 213 -21.32 0.90 29.04
N ARG A 214 -20.90 2.03 28.47
CA ARG A 214 -21.37 2.49 27.14
C ARG A 214 -20.90 1.57 26.01
N TRP A 215 -19.67 1.07 26.08
CA TRP A 215 -19.16 0.06 25.14
C TRP A 215 -19.92 -1.25 25.26
N GLU A 216 -20.19 -1.70 26.49
CA GLU A 216 -20.95 -2.90 26.76
C GLU A 216 -22.37 -2.80 26.19
N GLU A 217 -23.04 -1.66 26.37
CA GLU A 217 -24.35 -1.38 25.79
C GLU A 217 -24.33 -1.40 24.24
N LEU A 218 -23.33 -0.76 23.62
CA LEU A 218 -23.24 -0.67 22.16
C LEU A 218 -22.90 -2.00 21.50
N LEU A 219 -22.03 -2.80 22.12
CA LEU A 219 -21.56 -4.09 21.59
C LEU A 219 -22.56 -5.22 21.88
N ASN A 220 -23.31 -5.14 22.98
CA ASN A 220 -24.32 -6.12 23.37
C ASN A 220 -25.75 -5.69 23.02
N ARG A 221 -25.93 -4.71 22.13
CA ARG A 221 -27.25 -4.33 21.65
C ARG A 221 -27.89 -5.54 20.96
N SER A 222 -29.02 -5.98 21.49
CA SER A 222 -29.83 -7.03 20.89
C SER A 222 -30.17 -6.67 19.44
N ALA A 223 -30.18 -7.68 18.58
CA ALA A 223 -30.58 -7.50 17.19
C ALA A 223 -31.94 -6.80 17.14
N PRO A 224 -32.15 -5.84 16.21
CA PRO A 224 -33.45 -5.19 16.08
C PRO A 224 -34.53 -6.26 15.92
N MET A 225 -35.57 -6.13 16.75
CA MET A 225 -36.65 -7.11 16.88
C MET A 225 -37.49 -7.24 15.61
N ASN A 226 -37.46 -6.19 14.79
CA ASN A 226 -38.01 -6.21 13.45
C ASN A 226 -36.88 -6.58 12.48
N PRO A 227 -37.03 -7.65 11.67
CA PRO A 227 -36.17 -7.81 10.51
C PRO A 227 -36.27 -6.52 9.68
N THR A 228 -35.14 -6.03 9.20
CA THR A 228 -35.18 -4.96 8.20
C THR A 228 -35.90 -5.56 6.99
N ASP A 229 -37.06 -5.01 6.65
CA ASP A 229 -37.79 -5.39 5.44
C ASP A 229 -36.97 -4.90 4.25
N ILE A 230 -36.01 -5.73 3.85
CA ILE A 230 -35.27 -5.53 2.61
C ILE A 230 -36.23 -6.06 1.55
N GLU A 231 -36.96 -5.12 0.95
CA GLU A 231 -37.83 -5.39 -0.19
C GLU A 231 -37.05 -6.24 -1.19
N ALA A 232 -37.51 -7.47 -1.42
CA ALA A 232 -36.80 -8.39 -2.30
C ALA A 232 -36.77 -7.78 -3.69
N ALA A 233 -35.60 -7.70 -4.31
CA ALA A 233 -35.50 -7.27 -5.70
C ALA A 233 -36.23 -8.30 -6.57
N HIS A 234 -37.48 -8.01 -6.92
CA HIS A 234 -38.37 -8.90 -7.67
C HIS A 234 -38.11 -8.91 -9.18
N THR A 235 -37.09 -8.18 -9.62
CA THR A 235 -36.73 -8.08 -11.03
C THR A 235 -35.26 -8.44 -11.18
N ASP A 236 -35.02 -9.59 -11.80
CA ASP A 236 -33.79 -9.77 -12.55
C ASP A 236 -33.76 -8.61 -13.56
N LEU A 237 -32.78 -7.71 -13.41
CA LEU A 237 -32.57 -6.67 -14.38
C LEU A 237 -32.40 -7.37 -15.74
N PRO A 238 -33.05 -6.89 -16.83
CA PRO A 238 -32.80 -7.45 -18.14
C PRO A 238 -31.32 -7.27 -18.46
N ILE A 239 -30.56 -8.36 -18.33
CA ILE A 239 -29.14 -8.39 -18.66
C ILE A 239 -29.10 -8.49 -20.18
N ASP A 240 -28.69 -7.40 -20.81
CA ASP A 240 -28.37 -7.44 -22.23
C ASP A 240 -27.13 -8.31 -22.43
N VAL A 241 -27.28 -9.39 -23.19
CA VAL A 241 -26.20 -10.33 -23.56
C VAL A 241 -25.52 -9.93 -24.87
N ASN A 242 -25.96 -8.84 -25.49
CA ASN A 242 -25.29 -8.30 -26.68
C ASN A 242 -23.90 -7.75 -26.32
N PRO A 243 -22.96 -7.76 -27.27
CA PRO A 243 -21.66 -7.11 -27.08
C PRO A 243 -21.84 -5.63 -26.70
N PRO A 244 -21.06 -5.12 -25.73
CA PRO A 244 -21.16 -3.73 -25.30
C PRO A 244 -20.83 -2.79 -26.46
N THR A 245 -21.66 -1.78 -26.64
CA THR A 245 -21.46 -0.77 -27.68
C THR A 245 -20.30 0.16 -27.33
N THR A 246 -19.70 0.77 -28.36
CA THR A 246 -18.63 1.76 -28.21
C THR A 246 -19.00 2.90 -27.26
N GLU A 247 -20.26 3.36 -27.32
CA GLU A 247 -20.72 4.47 -26.48
C GLU A 247 -20.94 4.03 -25.03
N GLU A 248 -21.39 2.80 -24.78
CA GLU A 248 -21.48 2.24 -23.42
C GLU A 248 -20.10 2.10 -22.77
N ILE A 249 -19.10 1.59 -23.51
CA ILE A 249 -17.71 1.49 -23.04
C ILE A 249 -17.18 2.88 -22.71
N ARG A 250 -17.42 3.86 -23.60
CA ARG A 250 -17.04 5.26 -23.40
C ARG A 250 -17.68 5.86 -22.15
N MET A 251 -18.97 5.64 -21.94
CA MET A 251 -19.70 6.11 -20.77
C MET A 251 -19.18 5.46 -19.48
N ALA A 252 -18.94 4.15 -19.49
CA ALA A 252 -18.39 3.42 -18.35
C ALA A 252 -17.01 3.97 -17.94
N ILE A 253 -16.13 4.22 -18.90
CA ILE A 253 -14.79 4.79 -18.65
C ILE A 253 -14.90 6.20 -18.03
N ARG A 254 -15.81 7.06 -18.53
CA ARG A 254 -16.05 8.39 -17.95
C ARG A 254 -16.49 8.34 -16.50
N GLN A 255 -17.26 7.32 -16.11
CA GLN A 255 -17.80 7.15 -14.76
C GLN A 255 -16.78 6.61 -13.74
N ILE A 256 -15.63 6.08 -14.18
CA ILE A 256 -14.60 5.56 -13.26
C ILE A 256 -14.17 6.67 -12.28
N LYS A 257 -13.96 6.37 -11.00
CA LYS A 257 -13.51 7.40 -10.04
C LYS A 257 -12.03 7.70 -10.23
N SER A 258 -11.68 8.98 -10.41
CA SER A 258 -10.29 9.45 -10.38
C SER A 258 -9.73 9.46 -8.95
N ALA A 259 -8.40 9.58 -8.82
CA ALA A 259 -7.64 9.55 -7.57
C ALA A 259 -7.82 8.27 -6.73
N LYS A 260 -8.25 7.18 -7.36
CA LYS A 260 -8.29 5.84 -6.75
C LYS A 260 -6.98 5.10 -7.01
N ALA A 261 -6.73 4.07 -6.20
CA ALA A 261 -5.58 3.20 -6.43
C ALA A 261 -5.77 2.40 -7.72
N ALA A 262 -4.73 2.31 -8.53
CA ALA A 262 -4.71 1.45 -9.69
C ALA A 262 -4.89 -0.02 -9.28
N GLY A 263 -5.53 -0.81 -10.15
CA GLY A 263 -5.71 -2.23 -9.97
C GLY A 263 -4.41 -3.03 -10.18
N PRO A 264 -4.51 -4.38 -10.28
CA PRO A 264 -3.36 -5.27 -10.51
C PRO A 264 -2.52 -4.92 -11.75
N ASP A 265 -3.12 -4.28 -12.75
CA ASP A 265 -2.44 -3.85 -13.97
C ASP A 265 -1.68 -2.52 -13.83
N ASN A 266 -1.78 -1.86 -12.67
CA ASN A 266 -1.14 -0.58 -12.36
C ASN A 266 -1.55 0.60 -13.27
N ILE A 267 -2.64 0.47 -14.02
CA ILE A 267 -3.17 1.53 -14.90
C ILE A 267 -4.02 2.52 -14.06
N PRO A 268 -3.68 3.82 -14.04
CA PRO A 268 -4.50 4.82 -13.36
C PRO A 268 -5.76 5.13 -14.18
N ALA A 269 -6.89 5.31 -13.48
CA ALA A 269 -8.18 5.60 -14.10
C ALA A 269 -8.15 6.85 -14.99
N GLU A 270 -7.36 7.83 -14.58
CA GLU A 270 -7.18 9.10 -15.28
C GLU A 270 -6.55 8.91 -16.67
N ALA A 271 -5.58 7.99 -16.82
CA ALA A 271 -4.98 7.70 -18.13
C ALA A 271 -5.98 7.05 -19.10
N LEU A 272 -7.00 6.34 -18.60
CA LEU A 272 -8.03 5.74 -19.45
C LEU A 272 -9.10 6.75 -19.89
N LYS A 273 -9.44 7.71 -19.01
CA LYS A 273 -10.48 8.70 -19.28
C LYS A 273 -10.14 9.65 -20.42
N ASP A 274 -8.87 10.04 -20.51
CA ASP A 274 -8.44 11.03 -21.49
C ASP A 274 -8.14 10.40 -22.87
N GLN A 275 -8.09 9.07 -22.94
CA GLN A 275 -7.83 8.28 -24.16
C GLN A 275 -9.09 7.84 -24.91
N ILE A 276 -10.28 8.23 -24.45
CA ILE A 276 -11.58 7.81 -25.01
C ILE A 276 -11.69 7.95 -26.54
N ALA A 277 -10.99 8.90 -27.16
CA ALA A 277 -10.94 9.06 -28.62
C ALA A 277 -10.00 8.08 -29.34
N ALA A 278 -8.91 7.66 -28.69
CA ALA A 278 -7.90 6.73 -29.22
C ALA A 278 -8.21 5.25 -28.92
N LEU A 279 -9.15 4.98 -27.99
CA LEU A 279 -9.57 3.64 -27.58
C LEU A 279 -10.38 2.85 -28.63
N ARG A 280 -10.45 3.34 -29.88
CA ARG A 280 -11.06 2.62 -31.01
C ARG A 280 -10.48 1.20 -31.18
N ILE A 281 -9.20 1.03 -30.90
CA ILE A 281 -8.48 -0.26 -30.96
C ILE A 281 -8.96 -1.25 -29.88
N ILE A 282 -9.26 -0.78 -28.65
CA ILE A 282 -9.77 -1.66 -27.58
C ILE A 282 -11.19 -2.13 -27.90
N VAL A 283 -12.00 -1.26 -28.50
CA VAL A 283 -13.39 -1.56 -28.84
C VAL A 283 -13.48 -2.51 -30.03
N GLU A 284 -12.65 -2.32 -31.07
CA GLU A 284 -12.60 -3.22 -32.23
C GLU A 284 -12.15 -4.65 -31.86
N GLN A 285 -11.37 -4.81 -30.78
CA GLN A 285 -10.92 -6.13 -30.29
C GLN A 285 -11.81 -6.76 -29.20
N SER A 286 -12.71 -5.99 -28.58
CA SER A 286 -13.65 -6.52 -27.55
C SER A 286 -14.96 -7.05 -28.14
N VAL A 287 -15.22 -6.78 -29.41
CA VAL A 287 -16.48 -7.10 -30.12
C VAL A 287 -16.28 -8.23 -31.16
N GLY A 288 -15.03 -8.70 -31.35
CA GLY A 288 -14.67 -9.79 -32.27
C GLY A 288 -14.61 -11.16 -31.63
#